data_AF-A0A3N5WC69-F1
#
_entry.id   AF-A0A3N5WC69-F1
#
_cell.length_a   1.000
_cell.length_b   1.000
_cell.length_c   1.000
_cell.angle_alpha   90.00
_cell.angle_beta   90.00
_cell.angle_gamma   90.00
#
_symmetry.space_group_name_H-M   'P 1'
#
loop_
_entity.id
_entity.type
_entity.pdbx_description
1 polymer ?
#
loop_
_entity_poly.entity_id
_entity_poly.type
_entity_poly.pdbx_seq_one_letter_code
_entity_poly.pdbx_strand_id
1 'polypeptide(L)' 'SLTQLEQEFQDRFVRVHRNCLVARAAIRGFERAGAEAGEGPWQVVLAGLEERIPVSRRQQHVVRELAR' A
#
# COMPACT_ATOMS: atom_id res chain seq x y z
N SER A 1 -16.00 -10.47 3.70
CA SER A 1 -15.34 -9.35 4.40
C SER A 1 -14.02 -9.02 3.71
N LEU A 2 -13.45 -7.84 3.95
CA LEU A 2 -12.12 -7.46 3.41
C LEU A 2 -11.03 -8.50 3.75
N THR A 3 -11.09 -9.06 4.95
CA THR A 3 -10.18 -10.12 5.40
C THR A 3 -10.34 -11.42 4.59
N GLN A 4 -11.56 -11.79 4.19
CA GLN A 4 -11.77 -12.98 3.36
C GLN A 4 -11.18 -12.79 1.95
N LEU A 5 -11.39 -11.62 1.33
CA LEU A 5 -10.82 -11.31 0.02
C LEU A 5 -9.29 -11.27 0.06
N GLU A 6 -8.72 -10.74 1.14
CA GLU A 6 -7.29 -10.74 1.40
C GLU A 6 -6.72 -12.16 1.45
N GLN A 7 -7.40 -13.08 2.15
CA GLN A 7 -6.98 -14.48 2.26
C GLN A 7 -7.12 -15.25 0.94
N GLU A 8 -8.24 -15.08 0.25
CA GLU A 8 -8.54 -15.82 -0.98
C GLU A 8 -7.66 -15.38 -2.15
N PHE A 9 -7.29 -14.10 -2.21
CA PHE A 9 -6.55 -13.51 -3.33
C PHE A 9 -5.24 -12.83 -2.90
N GLN A 10 -4.57 -13.38 -1.88
CA GLN A 10 -3.33 -12.83 -1.30
C GLN A 10 -2.21 -12.60 -2.32
N ASP A 11 -2.18 -13.39 -3.41
CA ASP A 11 -1.19 -13.27 -4.49
C ASP A 11 -1.50 -12.10 -5.45
N ARG A 12 -2.75 -11.64 -5.47
CA ARG A 12 -3.22 -10.59 -6.39
C ARG A 12 -3.44 -9.27 -5.69
N PHE A 13 -3.87 -9.30 -4.44
CA PHE A 13 -4.18 -8.12 -3.66
C PHE A 13 -3.36 -8.06 -2.37
N VAL A 14 -3.09 -6.84 -1.92
CA VAL A 14 -2.42 -6.57 -0.66
C VAL A 14 -3.16 -5.49 0.11
N ARG A 15 -3.21 -5.63 1.44
CA ARG A 15 -3.95 -4.70 2.29
C ARG A 15 -3.05 -3.58 2.79
N VAL A 16 -3.27 -2.38 2.28
CA VAL A 16 -2.50 -1.19 2.67
C VAL A 16 -3.17 -0.40 3.80
N HIS A 17 -4.49 -0.53 3.94
CA HIS A 17 -5.28 0.14 4.98
C HIS A 17 -6.42 -0.78 5.46
N ARG A 18 -6.96 -0.52 6.65
CA ARG A 18 -8.04 -1.35 7.23
C ARG A 18 -9.25 -1.51 6.30
N ASN A 19 -9.48 -0.55 5.40
CA ASN A 19 -10.60 -0.54 4.47
C ASN A 19 -10.15 -0.56 2.99
N CYS A 20 -8.93 -0.97 2.69
CA CYS A 20 -8.41 -0.89 1.31
C CYS A 20 -7.51 -2.09 0.97
N LEU A 21 -7.84 -2.77 -0.13
CA LEU A 21 -7.00 -3.72 -0.84
C LEU A 21 -6.56 -3.08 -2.16
N VAL A 22 -5.30 -3.28 -2.51
CA VAL A 22 -4.71 -2.78 -3.75
C VAL A 22 -4.19 -3.96 -4.55
N ALA A 23 -4.41 -3.95 -5.86
CA ALA A 23 -3.85 -4.96 -6.74
C ALA A 23 -2.32 -4.82 -6.78
N ARG A 24 -1.59 -5.91 -6.48
CA ARG A 24 -0.11 -5.90 -6.47
C ARG A 24 0.46 -5.41 -7.80
N ALA A 25 -0.11 -5.85 -8.93
CA ALA A 25 0.30 -5.45 -10.27
C ALA A 25 0.07 -3.96 -10.60
N ALA A 26 -0.80 -3.27 -9.86
CA ALA A 26 -1.06 -1.85 -10.06
C ALA A 26 -0.13 -0.95 -9.23
N ILE A 27 0.68 -1.53 -8.32
CA ILE A 27 1.60 -0.77 -7.48
C ILE A 27 2.78 -0.32 -8.32
N ARG A 28 2.96 1.00 -8.44
CA ARG A 28 4.15 1.61 -9.04
C ARG A 28 5.29 1.73 -8.03
N GLY A 29 4.95 1.94 -6.76
CA GLY A 29 5.93 2.06 -5.68
C GLY A 29 5.34 2.61 -4.41
N PHE A 30 6.22 3.01 -3.49
CA PHE A 30 5.86 3.61 -2.21
C PHE A 30 6.64 4.89 -1.99
N GLU A 31 5.97 5.89 -1.44
CA GLU A 31 6.53 7.19 -1.12
C GLU A 31 6.20 7.55 0.32
N ARG A 32 6.96 8.48 0.91
CA ARG A 32 6.65 9.01 2.23
C ARG A 32 6.04 10.39 2.08
N ALA A 33 4.92 10.63 2.75
CA ALA A 33 4.26 11.92 2.70
C ALA A 33 5.15 13.00 3.35
N GLY A 34 5.28 14.15 2.71
CA GLY A 34 6.13 15.24 3.18
C GLY A 34 7.61 15.03 2.82
N ALA A 35 8.11 15.89 1.93
CA ALA A 35 9.44 15.75 1.32
C ALA A 35 10.61 16.14 2.24
N GLU A 36 10.36 16.75 3.41
CA GLU A 36 11.42 17.50 4.09
C GLU A 36 12.06 16.85 5.32
N ALA A 37 11.51 15.75 5.86
CA ALA A 37 12.05 15.22 7.13
C ALA A 37 12.26 13.72 7.18
N GLY A 38 11.89 12.94 6.16
CA GLY A 38 12.01 11.49 6.31
C GLY A 38 11.17 10.96 7.49
N GLU A 39 10.07 11.65 7.87
CA GLU A 39 9.20 11.28 9.01
C GLU A 39 7.71 11.00 8.68
N GLY A 40 7.19 11.38 7.51
CA GLY A 40 5.77 11.16 7.21
C GLY A 40 5.34 9.72 6.86
N PRO A 41 4.02 9.46 6.87
CA PRO A 41 3.46 8.13 6.62
C PRO A 41 3.77 7.65 5.21
N TRP A 42 3.97 6.34 5.08
CA TRP A 42 4.07 5.68 3.78
C TRP A 42 2.76 5.82 3.01
N GLN A 43 2.87 5.96 1.70
CA GLN A 43 1.78 6.01 0.75
C GLN A 43 2.12 5.07 -0.40
N VAL A 44 1.12 4.35 -0.91
CA VAL A 44 1.28 3.57 -2.13
C VAL A 44 0.93 4.43 -3.34
N VAL A 45 1.78 4.36 -4.35
CA VAL A 45 1.60 5.02 -5.64
C VAL A 45 1.14 3.98 -6.64
N LEU A 46 0.04 4.26 -7.34
CA LEU A 46 -0.52 3.33 -8.32
C LEU A 46 -0.21 3.76 -9.75
N ALA A 47 -0.03 2.79 -10.63
CA ALA A 47 0.18 3.05 -12.04
C ALA A 47 -1.08 3.68 -12.66
N GLY A 48 -0.90 4.82 -13.33
CA GLY A 48 -1.99 5.53 -14.03
C GLY A 48 -2.92 6.36 -13.13
N LEU A 49 -2.60 6.51 -11.83
CA LEU A 49 -3.35 7.36 -10.90
C LEU A 49 -2.43 8.39 -10.26
N GLU A 50 -2.89 9.63 -10.17
CA GLU A 50 -2.19 10.71 -9.44
C GLU A 50 -2.43 10.63 -7.93
N GLU A 51 -3.54 10.03 -7.52
CA GLU A 51 -3.88 9.85 -6.12
C GLU A 51 -2.98 8.81 -5.45
N ARG A 52 -2.53 9.13 -4.23
CA ARG A 52 -1.72 8.26 -3.39
C ARG A 52 -2.54 7.75 -2.22
N ILE A 53 -2.48 6.44 -1.95
CA ILE A 53 -3.25 5.84 -0.87
C ILE A 53 -2.38 5.72 0.39
N PRO A 54 -2.77 6.27 1.55
CA PRO A 54 -2.02 6.14 2.78
C PRO A 54 -1.91 4.68 3.24
N VAL A 55 -0.68 4.24 3.54
CA VAL A 55 -0.41 2.96 4.18
C VAL A 55 -0.56 3.15 5.69
N SER A 56 -1.44 2.35 6.29
CA SER A 56 -1.63 2.40 7.74
C SER A 56 -0.38 1.94 8.49
N ARG A 57 -0.14 2.49 9.69
CA ARG A 57 1.01 2.10 10.55
C ARG A 57 1.12 0.59 10.75
N ARG A 58 -0.02 -0.11 10.91
CA ARG A 58 -0.08 -1.57 11.09
C ARG A 58 0.32 -2.35 9.83
N GLN A 59 0.16 -1.75 8.65
CA GLN A 59 0.48 -2.33 7.34
C GLN A 59 1.82 -1.84 6.78
N GLN A 60 2.66 -1.18 7.59
CA GLN A 60 3.98 -0.70 7.13
C GLN A 60 4.92 -1.83 6.70
N HIS A 61 4.70 -3.06 7.18
CA HIS A 61 5.47 -4.23 6.77
C HIS A 61 5.33 -4.50 5.26
N VAL A 62 4.17 -4.20 4.67
CA VAL A 62 3.89 -4.35 3.23
C VAL A 62 4.87 -3.57 2.38
N VAL A 63 5.27 -2.37 2.83
CA VAL A 63 6.26 -1.56 2.10
C VAL A 63 7.59 -2.29 1.97
N ARG A 64 8.03 -2.96 3.04
CA ARG A 64 9.30 -3.70 3.05
C ARG A 64 9.23 -5.00 2.23
N GLU A 65 8.06 -5.62 2.19
CA GLU A 65 7.81 -6.84 1.41
C GLU A 65 7.80 -6.53 -0.10
N LEU A 66 7.16 -5.43 -0.50
CA LEU A 66 6.86 -5.11 -1.90
C LEU A 66 7.81 -4.11 -2.56
N ALA A 67 8.62 -3.36 -1.79
CA ALA A 67 9.59 -2.40 -2.35
C ALA A 67 10.95 -3.04 -2.71
N ARG A 68 11.04 -4.38 -2.75
CA ARG A 68 12.20 -5.11 -3.29
C ARG A 68 12.05 -5.29 -4.78
#